data_AF-A0A5S5C7I9-F1
#
_entry.id   AF-A0A5S5C7I9-F1
#
_cell.length_a   1.000
_cell.length_b   1.000
_cell.length_c   1.000
_cell.angle_alpha   90.00
_cell.angle_beta   90.00
_cell.angle_gamma   90.00
#
_symmetry.space_group_name_H-M   'P 1'
#
loop_
_entity.id
_entity.type
_entity.pdbx_description
1 polymer ?
#
loop_
_entity_poly.entity_id
_entity_poly.type
_entity_poly.pdbx_seq_one_letter_code
_entity_poly.pdbx_strand_id
1 'polypeptide(L)' 'MNGELQALIGKQVQVASALDTTTGVVVSADGSALTLRTSELSGYEMGSYAIFQLRLIAYIRVL' A
#
# COMPACT_ATOMS: atom_id res chain seq x y z
N MET A 1 -1.35 -12.46 -13.82
CA MET A 1 -2.13 -11.42 -13.11
C MET A 1 -1.59 -11.10 -11.71
N ASN A 2 -1.07 -12.04 -10.90
CA ASN A 2 -0.45 -11.70 -9.60
C ASN A 2 1.00 -11.16 -9.65
N GLY A 3 1.70 -11.27 -10.78
CA GLY A 3 3.13 -10.91 -10.86
C GLY A 3 3.40 -9.40 -10.76
N GLU A 4 2.53 -8.57 -11.32
CA GLU A 4 2.70 -7.11 -11.32
C GLU A 4 2.50 -6.51 -9.93
N LEU A 5 1.53 -7.04 -9.17
CA LEU A 5 1.28 -6.67 -7.77
C LEU A 5 2.42 -7.10 -6.86
N GLN A 6 2.94 -8.32 -7.03
CA GLN A 6 4.10 -8.78 -6.26
C GLN A 6 5.37 -7.98 -6.59
N ALA A 7 5.52 -7.48 -7.82
CA ALA A 7 6.62 -6.61 -8.20
C ALA A 7 6.58 -5.23 -7.51
N LEU A 8 5.48 -4.88 -6.83
CA LEU A 8 5.38 -3.67 -6.01
C LEU A 8 5.91 -3.87 -4.59
N ILE A 9 6.10 -5.11 -4.12
CA ILE A 9 6.60 -5.39 -2.77
C ILE A 9 7.97 -4.71 -2.58
N GLY A 10 8.12 -4.00 -1.47
CA GLY A 10 9.29 -3.19 -1.12
C GLY A 10 9.32 -1.80 -1.76
N LYS A 11 8.40 -1.47 -2.68
CA LYS A 11 8.32 -0.13 -3.28
C LYS A 11 7.48 0.81 -2.43
N GLN A 12 7.86 2.08 -2.43
CA GLN A 12 7.01 3.13 -1.91
C GLN A 12 5.91 3.45 -2.94
N VAL A 13 4.66 3.39 -2.50
CA VAL A 13 3.50 3.62 -3.35
C VAL A 13 2.52 4.56 -2.67
N GLN A 14 1.76 5.24 -3.51
CA GLN A 14 0.55 5.95 -3.13
C GLN A 14 -0.65 5.15 -3.61
N VAL A 15 -1.56 4.84 -2.71
CA VAL A 15 -2.80 4.11 -2.97
C VAL A 15 -3.96 5.05 -2.73
N ALA A 16 -4.79 5.25 -3.74
CA ALA A 16 -6.03 6.00 -3.61
C ALA A 16 -7.22 5.05 -3.60
N SER A 17 -8.09 5.24 -2.62
CA SER A 17 -9.40 4.60 -2.53
C SER A 17 -10.50 5.63 -2.81
N ALA A 18 -11.76 5.21 -2.77
CA ALA A 18 -12.89 6.13 -2.91
C ALA A 18 -12.99 7.17 -1.79
N LEU A 19 -12.41 6.89 -0.61
CA LEU A 19 -12.54 7.73 0.57
C LEU A 19 -11.27 8.54 0.87
N ASP A 20 -10.11 7.94 0.63
CA ASP A 20 -8.85 8.50 1.09
C ASP A 20 -7.66 8.05 0.26
N THR A 21 -6.55 8.77 0.41
CA THR A 21 -5.26 8.45 -0.23
C THR A 21 -4.19 8.20 0.82
N THR A 22 -3.52 7.07 0.72
CA THR A 22 -2.50 6.65 1.69
C THR A 22 -1.18 6.35 0.99
N THR A 23 -0.08 6.81 1.56
CA THR A 23 1.27 6.53 1.08
C THR A 23 1.99 5.60 2.03
N GLY A 24 2.69 4.61 1.51
CA GLY A 24 3.45 3.68 2.32
C GLY A 24 4.32 2.75 1.48
N VAL A 25 5.06 1.88 2.14
CA VAL A 25 5.85 0.84 1.48
C VAL A 25 5.02 -0.44 1.40
N VAL A 26 4.90 -1.04 0.21
CA VAL A 26 4.21 -2.32 0.07
C VAL A 26 4.99 -3.41 0.80
N VAL A 27 4.34 -4.07 1.76
CA VAL A 27 4.95 -5.19 2.50
C VAL A 27 4.40 -6.52 2.00
N SER A 28 3.14 -6.55 1.59
CA SER A 28 2.54 -7.72 0.93
C SER A 28 1.53 -7.30 -0.12
N ALA A 29 1.42 -8.12 -1.15
CA ALA A 29 0.40 -7.99 -2.19
C ALA A 29 -0.04 -9.39 -2.60
N ASP A 30 -1.34 -9.65 -2.49
CA ASP A 30 -1.97 -10.87 -2.97
C ASP A 30 -3.09 -10.55 -3.97
N GLY A 31 -3.81 -11.56 -4.46
CA GLY A 31 -4.88 -11.36 -5.45
C GLY A 31 -6.14 -10.67 -4.91
N SER A 32 -6.19 -10.32 -3.64
CA SER A 32 -7.36 -9.77 -2.95
C SER A 32 -7.07 -8.50 -2.14
N ALA A 33 -5.85 -8.38 -1.60
CA ALA A 33 -5.46 -7.32 -0.71
C ALA A 33 -4.02 -6.83 -0.93
N LEU A 34 -3.78 -5.58 -0.54
CA LEU A 34 -2.49 -4.90 -0.54
C LEU A 34 -2.22 -4.38 0.87
N THR A 35 -1.07 -4.72 1.44
CA THR A 35 -0.65 -4.23 2.75
C THR A 35 0.47 -3.22 2.59
N LEU A 36 0.25 -2.02 3.11
CA LEU A 36 1.24 -0.96 3.20
C LEU A 36 1.73 -0.84 4.62
N ARG A 37 3.03 -0.62 4.81
CA ARG A 37 3.58 -0.02 6.01
C ARG A 37 3.60 1.49 5.82
N THR A 38 2.79 2.19 6.60
CA THR A 38 2.68 3.65 6.62
C THR A 38 3.56 4.18 7.75
N SER A 39 4.38 5.19 7.47
CA SER A 39 5.13 5.89 8.52
C SER A 39 4.25 6.99 9.08
N GLU A 40 3.60 6.77 10.23
CA GLU A 40 2.93 7.85 10.96
C GLU A 40 4.00 8.69 11.65
N LEU A 41 4.28 9.85 11.06
CA LEU A 41 5.14 10.92 11.59
C LEU A 41 6.62 10.58 11.88
N SER A 42 7.50 11.49 11.43
CA SER A 42 8.90 11.56 11.84
C SER A 42 9.02 11.61 13.36
N GLY A 43 9.49 10.53 13.99
CA GLY A 43 9.89 10.51 15.40
C GLY A 43 9.53 9.26 16.20
N TYR A 44 8.60 8.43 15.74
CA TYR A 44 8.20 7.21 16.44
C TYR A 44 8.38 5.99 15.52
N GLU A 45 9.26 5.07 15.91
CA GLU A 45 9.62 3.85 15.16
C GLU A 45 8.52 2.76 15.18
N MET A 46 7.24 3.14 15.23
CA MET A 46 6.12 2.23 15.09
C MET A 46 5.42 2.49 13.76
N GLY A 47 5.92 1.86 12.70
CA GLY A 47 5.23 1.85 11.42
C GLY A 47 3.86 1.18 11.55
N SER A 48 2.79 1.93 11.29
CA SER A 48 1.44 1.39 11.20
C SER A 48 1.26 0.61 9.89
N TYR A 49 0.35 -0.37 9.89
CA TYR A 49 0.02 -1.15 8.71
C TYR A 49 -1.39 -0.81 8.23
N ALA A 50 -1.51 -0.47 6.95
CA ALA A 50 -2.78 -0.22 6.30
C ALA A 50 -3.06 -1.35 5.29
N ILE A 51 -4.23 -1.98 5.41
CA ILE A 51 -4.65 -3.09 4.55
C ILE A 51 -5.78 -2.60 3.65
N PHE A 52 -5.56 -2.71 2.33
CA PHE A 52 -6.52 -2.30 1.31
C PHE A 52 -7.02 -3.52 0.54
N GLN A 53 -8.34 -3.66 0.41
CA GLN A 53 -8.89 -4.61 -0.55
C GLN A 53 -8.72 -4.05 -1.96
N LEU A 54 -8.15 -4.82 -2.89
CA LEU A 54 -7.88 -4.36 -4.26
C LEU A 54 -9.13 -3.83 -4.98
N ARG A 55 -10.30 -4.38 -4.64
CA ARG A 55 -11.61 -4.00 -5.17
C ARG A 55 -12.01 -2.56 -4.85
N LEU A 56 -11.44 -2.00 -3.77
CA LEU A 56 -11.73 -0.66 -3.25
C LEU A 56 -10.64 0.34 -3.65
N ILE A 57 -9.57 -0.11 -4.31
CA ILE A 57 -8.47 0.74 -4.77
C ILE A 57 -8.85 1.29 -6.15
N ALA A 58 -8.82 2.61 -6.28
CA ALA A 58 -9.00 3.29 -7.56
C ALA A 58 -7.72 3.22 -8.39
N TYR A 59 -6.56 3.51 -7.78
CA TYR A 59 -5.26 3.36 -8.43
C TYR A 59 -4.12 3.15 -7.43
N ILE A 60 -3.02 2.61 -7.94
CA ILE A 60 -1.73 2.50 -7.24
C ILE A 60 -0.69 3.22 -8.09
N ARG A 61 0.05 4.15 -7.49
CA ARG A 61 1.17 4.87 -8.13
C ARG A 61 2.46 4.59 -7.39
N VAL A 62 3.50 4.18 -8.11
CA VAL A 62 4.87 4.07 -7.58
C VAL A 62 5.50 5.46 -7.48
N LEU A 63 6.15 5.74 -6.35
CA LEU A 63 6.86 7.00 -6.08
C LEU A 63 8.38 6.82 -6.19
#